data_AF-A0AAD4KXF9-F1
#
_entry.id   AF-A0AAD4KXF9-F1
#
_cell.length_a   1.000
_cell.length_b   1.000
_cell.length_c   1.000
_cell.angle_alpha   90.00
_cell.angle_beta   90.00
_cell.angle_gamma   90.00
#
_symmetry.space_group_name_H-M   'P 1'
#
loop_
_entity.id
_entity.type
_entity.pdbx_description
1 polymer ?
#
loop_
_entity_poly.entity_id
_entity_poly.type
_entity_poly.pdbx_seq_one_letter_code
_entity_poly.pdbx_strand_id
1 'polypeptide(L)'
;MGKKRKRPAKSATALATNAANHTKRLKSDEANSRLTQEHLVLSRYYRRVVTLRQYLLEELPSTSKARRRRIASLGKSGHGSDATANTSLHLNASNDKNGDITHLVRLLDTTLVGELKRSIPTVVEARQRDFAAFTQSEERSLLWTDTGPCSPQSEIVDFVIATLFNRAMRSERKPQHVLANGFHLATRKQILDKNVYAMEFNIPGLVSQFPNHHVAALKKAPWTDLLGLLGVSGDDIMIRLLLDCAIFSCVDENKSAFYQISGM
;
A
#
# COMPACT_ATOMS: atom_id res chain seq x y z
N MET A 1 -42.06 -1.04 -77.53
CA MET A 1 -43.40 -1.02 -76.87
C MET A 1 -43.26 -1.72 -75.53
N GLY A 2 -43.75 -1.26 -74.38
CA GLY A 2 -44.52 -0.08 -74.06
C GLY A 2 -44.21 0.38 -72.63
N LYS A 3 -44.18 1.71 -72.48
CA LYS A 3 -44.18 2.49 -71.24
C LYS A 3 -45.24 1.98 -70.26
N LYS A 4 -45.00 2.14 -68.95
CA LYS A 4 -45.98 2.66 -67.96
C LYS A 4 -45.28 2.84 -66.60
N ARG A 5 -45.04 4.09 -66.16
CA ARG A 5 -45.89 4.95 -65.28
C ARG A 5 -45.58 4.67 -63.79
N LYS A 6 -45.62 5.58 -62.81
CA LYS A 6 -45.68 7.05 -62.66
C LYS A 6 -45.67 7.27 -61.13
N ARG A 7 -44.72 8.09 -60.61
CA ARG A 7 -44.72 9.02 -59.45
C ARG A 7 -45.81 8.92 -58.34
N PRO A 8 -45.50 9.24 -57.05
CA PRO A 8 -45.15 10.62 -56.69
C PRO A 8 -44.07 10.85 -55.61
N ALA A 9 -43.61 12.10 -55.60
CA ALA A 9 -42.78 12.77 -54.61
C ALA A 9 -43.58 13.12 -53.34
N LYS A 10 -42.90 13.41 -52.22
CA LYS A 10 -42.89 14.76 -51.58
C LYS A 10 -42.03 14.74 -50.31
N SER A 11 -41.22 15.78 -50.19
CA SER A 11 -40.42 16.24 -49.06
C SER A 11 -41.22 16.41 -47.76
N ALA A 12 -40.62 16.03 -46.62
CA ALA A 12 -40.83 16.72 -45.33
C ALA A 12 -39.63 16.48 -44.40
N THR A 13 -39.03 17.58 -43.98
CA THR A 13 -37.97 17.75 -42.99
C THR A 13 -38.49 17.45 -41.58
N ALA A 14 -37.75 16.69 -40.76
CA ALA A 14 -37.82 16.80 -39.30
C ALA A 14 -36.60 16.16 -38.62
N LEU A 15 -35.98 16.95 -37.73
CA LEU A 15 -34.92 16.59 -36.79
C LEU A 15 -35.41 15.61 -35.70
N ALA A 16 -34.53 14.73 -35.21
CA ALA A 16 -34.43 14.22 -33.82
C ALA A 16 -33.60 12.92 -33.78
N THR A 17 -32.31 12.99 -33.44
CA THR A 17 -31.71 12.62 -32.12
C THR A 17 -31.72 11.12 -31.76
N ASN A 18 -30.53 10.54 -31.91
CA ASN A 18 -29.76 9.73 -30.96
C ASN A 18 -30.38 8.49 -30.27
N ALA A 19 -29.71 7.38 -30.59
CA ALA A 19 -29.68 6.09 -29.93
C ALA A 19 -29.47 6.17 -28.41
N ALA A 20 -30.22 5.35 -27.67
CA ALA A 20 -29.96 5.00 -26.28
C ALA A 20 -30.05 3.47 -26.11
N ASN A 21 -28.89 2.82 -26.21
CA ASN A 21 -28.67 1.46 -25.72
C ASN A 21 -28.53 1.51 -24.19
N HIS A 22 -29.57 1.10 -23.47
CA HIS A 22 -29.48 0.93 -22.02
C HIS A 22 -28.74 -0.38 -21.67
N THR A 23 -27.47 -0.22 -21.30
CA THR A 23 -26.65 -1.25 -20.66
C THR A 23 -27.06 -1.40 -19.19
N LYS A 24 -27.33 -2.64 -18.78
CA LYS A 24 -27.61 -3.05 -17.40
C LYS A 24 -26.36 -2.82 -16.55
N ARG A 25 -26.42 -1.87 -15.62
CA ARG A 25 -25.36 -1.59 -14.63
C ARG A 25 -25.55 -2.53 -13.43
N LEU A 26 -24.52 -3.32 -13.17
CA LEU A 26 -24.46 -4.39 -12.18
C LEU A 26 -24.37 -3.85 -10.75
N LYS A 27 -25.03 -4.61 -9.85
CA LYS A 27 -25.38 -4.34 -8.46
C LYS A 27 -24.25 -4.70 -7.49
N SER A 28 -23.01 -4.25 -7.74
CA SER A 28 -21.82 -4.62 -6.94
C SER A 28 -21.24 -3.50 -6.06
N ASP A 29 -21.83 -2.30 -6.06
CA ASP A 29 -21.30 -1.14 -5.32
C ASP A 29 -21.70 -1.11 -3.83
N GLU A 30 -22.70 -1.89 -3.39
CA GLU A 30 -23.25 -1.79 -2.02
C GLU A 30 -22.39 -2.41 -0.91
N ALA A 31 -21.51 -3.36 -1.22
CA ALA A 31 -20.65 -3.98 -0.21
C ALA A 31 -19.39 -3.15 0.06
N ASN A 32 -18.83 -2.50 -0.97
CA ASN A 32 -17.68 -1.61 -0.84
C ASN A 32 -18.06 -0.24 -0.27
N SER A 33 -19.31 0.22 -0.44
CA SER A 33 -19.79 1.51 0.07
C SER A 33 -19.95 1.55 1.60
N ARG A 34 -20.12 0.39 2.26
CA ARG A 34 -20.31 0.34 3.72
C ARG A 34 -19.05 0.70 4.52
N LEU A 35 -17.86 0.34 4.05
CA LEU A 35 -16.59 0.74 4.68
C LEU A 35 -16.15 2.15 4.29
N THR A 36 -16.74 2.71 3.22
CA THR A 36 -16.63 4.12 2.87
C THR A 36 -17.68 4.99 3.58
N GLN A 37 -18.49 4.43 4.50
CA GLN A 37 -19.17 5.25 5.49
C GLN A 37 -18.09 6.05 6.22
N GLU A 38 -18.09 7.35 5.95
CA GLU A 38 -17.15 8.33 6.46
C GLU A 38 -16.88 8.06 7.93
N HIS A 39 -15.70 7.54 8.25
CA HIS A 39 -15.34 7.28 9.63
C HIS A 39 -15.24 8.64 10.33
N LEU A 40 -16.31 9.05 11.02
CA LEU A 40 -16.54 10.43 11.47
C LEU A 40 -15.35 11.05 12.21
N VAL A 41 -14.67 10.25 13.02
CA VAL A 41 -13.45 10.67 13.72
C VAL A 41 -12.27 10.83 12.75
N LEU A 42 -11.88 9.79 12.02
CA LEU A 42 -10.74 9.83 11.09
C LEU A 42 -10.91 10.88 9.99
N SER A 43 -12.12 11.05 9.45
CA SER A 43 -12.42 12.08 8.44
C SER A 43 -12.22 13.52 8.94
N ARG A 44 -12.16 13.73 10.26
CA ARG A 44 -11.83 15.04 10.85
C ARG A 44 -10.33 15.33 10.87
N TYR A 45 -9.50 14.29 10.92
CA TYR A 45 -8.03 14.41 11.02
C TYR A 45 -7.32 14.19 9.68
N TYR A 46 -7.89 13.36 8.82
CA TYR A 46 -7.32 13.02 7.51
C TYR A 46 -8.19 13.62 6.42
N ARG A 47 -7.54 14.16 5.39
CA ARG A 47 -8.22 14.70 4.20
C ARG A 47 -9.06 13.62 3.52
N ARG A 48 -8.62 12.37 3.64
CA ARG A 48 -9.21 11.22 2.99
C ARG A 48 -8.93 9.96 3.77
N VAL A 49 -9.95 9.11 3.89
CA VAL A 49 -9.87 7.78 4.51
C VAL A 49 -10.40 6.76 3.50
N VAL A 50 -9.58 5.78 3.14
CA VAL A 50 -9.94 4.73 2.18
C VAL A 50 -9.42 3.38 2.63
N THR A 51 -9.93 2.29 2.07
CA THR A 51 -9.33 0.96 2.30
C THR A 51 -7.95 0.87 1.66
N LEU A 52 -7.09 0.01 2.21
CA LEU A 52 -5.77 -0.25 1.66
C LEU A 52 -5.86 -0.72 0.20
N ARG A 53 -6.85 -1.56 -0.15
CA ARG A 53 -7.08 -1.95 -1.54
C ARG A 53 -7.29 -0.76 -2.46
N GLN A 54 -8.15 0.18 -2.05
CA GLN A 54 -8.47 1.35 -2.86
C GLN A 54 -7.24 2.25 -3.01
N TYR A 55 -6.52 2.53 -1.92
CA TYR A 55 -5.28 3.31 -1.96
C TYR A 55 -4.28 2.73 -2.96
N LEU A 56 -4.01 1.41 -2.90
CA LEU A 56 -3.05 0.76 -3.80
C LEU A 56 -3.46 0.79 -5.27
N LEU A 57 -4.76 0.67 -5.58
CA LEU A 57 -5.26 0.72 -6.95
C LEU A 57 -5.11 2.10 -7.60
N GLU A 58 -5.02 3.15 -6.80
CA GLU A 58 -4.85 4.53 -7.23
C GLU A 58 -3.38 4.92 -7.33
N GLU A 59 -2.54 4.41 -6.43
CA GLU A 59 -1.09 4.64 -6.47
C GLU A 59 -0.38 3.84 -7.56
N LEU A 60 -0.94 2.71 -7.98
CA LEU A 60 -0.39 1.95 -9.09
C LEU A 60 -0.55 2.69 -10.42
N PRO A 61 0.52 2.77 -11.25
CA PRO A 61 0.44 3.36 -12.57
C PRO A 61 -0.66 2.74 -13.43
N SER A 62 -1.34 3.55 -14.23
CA SER A 62 -2.41 3.10 -15.14
C SER A 62 -1.92 2.04 -16.15
N THR A 63 -0.63 2.02 -16.44
CA THR A 63 0.06 1.04 -17.28
C THR A 63 0.14 -0.35 -16.64
N SER A 64 0.07 -0.46 -15.31
CA SER A 64 0.12 -1.73 -14.55
C SER A 64 -1.22 -2.47 -14.54
N LYS A 65 -1.89 -2.59 -15.69
CA LYS A 65 -3.27 -3.12 -15.82
C LYS A 65 -3.45 -4.50 -15.21
N ALA A 66 -2.53 -5.43 -15.48
CA ALA A 66 -2.61 -6.80 -14.95
C ALA A 66 -2.55 -6.84 -13.41
N ARG A 67 -1.69 -6.01 -12.81
CA ARG A 67 -1.52 -5.93 -11.35
C ARG A 67 -2.71 -5.25 -10.68
N ARG A 68 -3.20 -4.15 -11.25
CA ARG A 68 -4.43 -3.48 -10.78
C ARG A 68 -5.62 -4.45 -10.84
N ARG A 69 -5.77 -5.20 -11.92
CA ARG A 69 -6.80 -6.25 -12.03
C ARG A 69 -6.64 -7.31 -10.94
N ARG A 70 -5.42 -7.81 -10.73
CA ARG A 70 -5.13 -8.83 -9.71
C ARG A 70 -5.46 -8.35 -8.30
N ILE A 71 -5.08 -7.13 -7.94
CA ILE A 71 -5.45 -6.52 -6.65
C ILE A 71 -6.96 -6.30 -6.58
N ALA A 72 -7.63 -5.89 -7.66
CA ALA A 72 -9.08 -5.67 -7.63
C ALA A 72 -9.90 -6.97 -7.53
N SER A 73 -9.37 -8.09 -8.04
CA SER A 73 -10.04 -9.40 -8.07
C SER A 73 -9.64 -10.34 -6.94
N LEU A 74 -8.63 -10.00 -6.14
CA LEU A 74 -8.16 -10.86 -5.04
C LEU A 74 -9.30 -11.10 -4.04
N GLY A 75 -9.65 -12.37 -3.81
CA GLY A 75 -10.76 -12.80 -2.95
C GLY A 75 -12.12 -12.94 -3.64
N LYS A 76 -12.24 -12.62 -4.94
CA LYS A 76 -13.50 -12.70 -5.70
C LYS A 76 -13.66 -13.99 -6.52
N SER A 77 -12.63 -14.82 -6.59
CA SER A 77 -12.63 -16.08 -7.34
C SER A 77 -13.28 -17.19 -6.51
N GLY A 78 -14.60 -17.16 -6.40
CA GLY A 78 -15.36 -18.10 -5.58
C GLY A 78 -16.79 -18.37 -6.04
N HIS A 79 -17.18 -18.01 -7.26
CA HIS A 79 -18.38 -18.56 -7.91
C HIS A 79 -18.42 -18.13 -9.39
N GLY A 80 -18.20 -19.07 -10.32
CA GLY A 80 -18.41 -18.84 -11.76
C GLY A 80 -17.22 -19.15 -12.67
N SER A 81 -17.19 -20.37 -13.19
CA SER A 81 -16.83 -20.78 -14.56
C SER A 81 -16.21 -19.69 -15.45
N ASP A 82 -14.90 -19.75 -15.71
CA ASP A 82 -14.37 -20.21 -17.00
C ASP A 82 -12.85 -20.04 -17.06
N ALA A 83 -12.21 -21.07 -17.61
CA ALA A 83 -10.77 -21.21 -17.75
C ALA A 83 -10.18 -20.11 -18.65
N THR A 84 -9.20 -19.36 -18.13
CA THR A 84 -7.99 -18.87 -18.83
C THR A 84 -7.20 -17.93 -17.91
N ALA A 85 -6.41 -18.51 -17.00
CA ALA A 85 -5.38 -17.76 -16.27
C ALA A 85 -4.20 -18.67 -15.92
N ASN A 86 -3.49 -19.08 -16.96
CA ASN A 86 -2.06 -19.31 -16.98
C ASN A 86 -1.30 -18.05 -16.49
N THR A 87 -1.33 -17.82 -15.18
CA THR A 87 -0.31 -17.06 -14.44
C THR A 87 -0.23 -17.70 -13.06
N SER A 88 0.27 -18.94 -13.05
CA SER A 88 0.73 -19.61 -11.85
C SER A 88 1.86 -18.78 -11.25
N LEU A 89 1.62 -18.19 -10.10
CA LEU A 89 2.68 -17.64 -9.28
C LEU A 89 3.54 -18.79 -8.77
N HIS A 90 4.80 -18.78 -9.18
CA HIS A 90 5.88 -19.45 -8.47
C HIS A 90 6.22 -18.64 -7.21
N LEU A 91 5.25 -18.54 -6.29
CA LEU A 91 5.51 -18.33 -4.88
C LEU A 91 5.71 -19.75 -4.33
N ASN A 92 6.90 -20.03 -3.81
CA ASN A 92 7.40 -21.36 -3.42
C ASN A 92 6.29 -22.25 -2.85
N ALA A 93 6.09 -23.40 -3.50
CA ALA A 93 4.95 -24.27 -3.28
C ALA A 93 5.10 -25.07 -1.96
N SER A 94 4.33 -24.69 -0.96
CA SER A 94 3.94 -25.54 0.17
C SER A 94 2.42 -25.37 0.38
N ASN A 95 1.75 -26.39 0.91
CA ASN A 95 0.29 -26.57 0.90
C ASN A 95 -0.52 -25.58 1.79
N ASP A 96 0.06 -24.48 2.27
CA ASP A 96 -0.54 -23.50 3.20
C ASP A 96 -1.27 -22.31 2.51
N LYS A 97 -1.28 -22.28 1.17
CA LYS A 97 -1.60 -21.10 0.33
C LYS A 97 -3.00 -20.47 0.53
N ASN A 98 -3.98 -21.19 1.09
CA ASN A 98 -5.31 -20.61 1.29
C ASN A 98 -5.34 -19.64 2.49
N GLY A 99 -4.53 -19.88 3.51
CA GLY A 99 -4.39 -18.99 4.67
C GLY A 99 -3.81 -17.65 4.27
N ASP A 100 -2.67 -17.66 3.57
CA ASP A 100 -1.94 -16.44 3.19
C ASP A 100 -2.76 -15.50 2.31
N ILE A 101 -3.46 -16.05 1.31
CA ILE A 101 -4.32 -15.26 0.43
C ILE A 101 -5.49 -14.67 1.22
N THR A 102 -6.07 -15.43 2.15
CA THR A 102 -7.18 -14.95 3.00
C THR A 102 -6.72 -13.81 3.92
N HIS A 103 -5.54 -13.94 4.55
CA HIS A 103 -4.95 -12.89 5.36
C HIS A 103 -4.65 -11.63 4.54
N LEU A 104 -4.17 -11.78 3.31
CA LEU A 104 -3.91 -10.65 2.41
C LEU A 104 -5.21 -9.97 1.95
N VAL A 105 -6.26 -10.73 1.63
CA VAL A 105 -7.59 -10.18 1.31
C VAL A 105 -8.14 -9.40 2.49
N ARG A 106 -8.09 -9.98 3.69
CA ARG A 106 -8.52 -9.31 4.93
C ARG A 106 -7.72 -8.04 5.17
N LEU A 107 -6.39 -8.07 5.01
CA LEU A 107 -5.54 -6.88 5.14
C LEU A 107 -5.99 -5.78 4.17
N LEU A 108 -6.20 -6.12 2.90
CA LEU A 108 -6.59 -5.15 1.86
C LEU A 108 -7.94 -4.49 2.11
N ASP A 109 -8.92 -5.25 2.61
CA ASP A 109 -10.31 -4.79 2.74
C ASP A 109 -10.61 -4.18 4.11
N THR A 110 -9.95 -4.64 5.18
CA THR A 110 -10.24 -4.19 6.55
C THR A 110 -9.27 -3.14 7.07
N THR A 111 -8.15 -2.90 6.38
CA THR A 111 -7.20 -1.84 6.77
C THR A 111 -7.62 -0.51 6.15
N LEU A 112 -7.75 0.52 6.98
CA LEU A 112 -7.98 1.89 6.54
C LEU A 112 -6.67 2.66 6.44
N VAL A 113 -6.59 3.51 5.43
CA VAL A 113 -5.48 4.41 5.15
C VAL A 113 -5.99 5.85 5.22
N GLY A 114 -5.48 6.61 6.18
CA GLY A 114 -5.73 8.03 6.32
C GLY A 114 -4.63 8.85 5.64
N GLU A 115 -4.95 9.56 4.56
CA GLU A 115 -4.03 10.48 3.89
C GLU A 115 -4.13 11.88 4.52
N LEU A 116 -3.04 12.35 5.14
CA LEU A 116 -2.98 13.73 5.65
C LEU A 116 -2.59 14.71 4.53
N LYS A 117 -1.55 14.38 3.77
CA LYS A 117 -1.02 15.18 2.66
C LYS A 117 -0.56 14.26 1.54
N ARG A 118 -0.72 14.70 0.29
CA ARG A 118 -0.06 14.06 -0.83
C ARG A 118 1.35 14.61 -1.00
N SER A 119 2.32 13.72 -1.14
CA SER A 119 3.70 14.07 -1.47
C SER A 119 3.77 14.68 -2.87
N ILE A 120 4.45 15.81 -3.00
CA ILE A 120 4.80 16.37 -4.31
C ILE A 120 5.85 15.51 -5.03
N PRO A 121 5.92 15.52 -6.38
CA PRO A 121 6.83 14.64 -7.13
C PRO A 121 8.30 14.74 -6.73
N THR A 122 8.78 15.96 -6.47
CA THR A 122 10.18 16.20 -6.05
C THR A 122 10.55 15.51 -4.74
N VAL A 123 9.59 15.39 -3.81
CA VAL A 123 9.78 14.66 -2.54
C VAL A 123 9.81 13.16 -2.77
N VAL A 124 9.01 12.64 -3.71
CA VAL A 124 9.01 11.23 -4.08
C VAL A 124 10.34 10.85 -4.72
N GLU A 125 10.83 11.64 -5.67
CA GLU A 125 12.13 11.44 -6.33
C GLU A 125 13.31 11.53 -5.34
N ALA A 126 13.25 12.47 -4.39
CA ALA A 126 14.25 12.55 -3.33
C ALA A 126 14.28 11.27 -2.48
N ARG A 127 13.12 10.76 -2.07
CA ARG A 127 13.01 9.52 -1.28
C ARG A 127 13.49 8.30 -2.05
N GLN A 128 13.20 8.21 -3.35
CA GLN A 128 13.72 7.15 -4.23
C GLN A 128 15.24 7.12 -4.22
N ARG A 129 15.88 8.29 -4.39
CA ARG A 129 17.34 8.42 -4.36
C ARG A 129 17.91 8.08 -2.99
N ASP A 130 17.30 8.60 -1.93
CA ASP A 130 17.72 8.35 -0.56
C ASP A 130 17.58 6.87 -0.19
N PHE A 131 16.52 6.20 -0.64
CA PHE A 131 16.31 4.78 -0.43
C PHE A 131 17.35 3.94 -1.18
N ALA A 132 17.63 4.27 -2.44
CA ALA A 132 18.69 3.61 -3.21
C ALA A 132 20.06 3.75 -2.53
N ALA A 133 20.41 4.96 -2.07
CA ALA A 133 21.64 5.19 -1.31
C ALA A 133 21.64 4.42 0.03
N PHE A 134 20.50 4.34 0.70
CA PHE A 134 20.34 3.60 1.96
C PHE A 134 20.53 2.08 1.78
N THR A 135 20.01 1.49 0.70
CA THR A 135 20.21 0.06 0.37
C THR A 135 21.60 -0.26 -0.15
N GLN A 136 22.31 0.70 -0.75
CA GLN A 136 23.66 0.49 -1.28
C GLN A 136 24.79 0.86 -0.31
N SER A 137 24.50 1.40 0.88
CA SER A 137 25.53 1.87 1.82
C SER A 137 26.38 0.72 2.40
N GLU A 138 27.71 0.87 2.32
CA GLU A 138 28.71 -0.10 2.80
C GLU A 138 28.64 -0.38 4.31
N GLU A 139 28.18 0.58 5.12
CA GLU A 139 28.01 0.41 6.57
C GLU A 139 27.04 -0.72 6.92
N ARG A 140 26.10 -1.06 6.01
CA ARG A 140 25.21 -2.23 6.17
C ARG A 140 25.85 -3.54 5.74
N SER A 141 26.81 -3.50 4.82
CA SER A 141 27.58 -4.67 4.41
C SER A 141 28.40 -5.26 5.57
N LEU A 142 28.82 -4.41 6.52
CA LEU A 142 29.57 -4.80 7.71
C LEU A 142 28.69 -5.27 8.90
N LEU A 143 27.41 -4.87 8.94
CA LEU A 143 26.44 -5.28 9.96
C LEU A 143 25.79 -6.64 9.66
N TRP A 144 26.01 -7.21 8.47
CA TRP A 144 25.50 -8.51 8.00
C TRP A 144 26.27 -9.71 8.54
N THR A 145 26.53 -9.74 9.85
CA THR A 145 27.07 -10.94 10.49
C THR A 145 26.02 -11.51 11.42
N ASP A 146 25.44 -12.64 11.01
CA ASP A 146 24.69 -13.65 11.79
C ASP A 146 23.16 -13.77 11.59
N THR A 147 22.46 -12.74 11.10
CA THR A 147 21.07 -12.90 10.62
C THR A 147 21.03 -12.77 9.11
N GLY A 148 20.51 -13.77 8.39
CA GLY A 148 20.48 -13.85 6.92
C GLY A 148 19.84 -12.66 6.19
N PRO A 149 19.65 -12.76 4.85
CA PRO A 149 19.21 -11.63 4.04
C PRO A 149 17.94 -10.98 4.60
N CYS A 150 18.00 -9.68 4.87
CA CYS A 150 16.82 -8.93 5.28
C CYS A 150 15.78 -8.97 4.16
N SER A 151 14.50 -9.14 4.51
CA SER A 151 13.45 -9.07 3.50
C SER A 151 13.39 -7.64 2.91
N PRO A 152 13.05 -7.45 1.62
CA PRO A 152 12.93 -6.10 1.04
C PRO A 152 11.98 -5.19 1.83
N GLN A 153 10.92 -5.78 2.38
CA GLN A 153 9.98 -5.09 3.27
C GLN A 153 10.66 -4.61 4.56
N SER A 154 11.61 -5.37 5.11
CA SER A 154 12.37 -4.95 6.29
C SER A 154 13.27 -3.76 6.00
N GLU A 155 13.89 -3.72 4.82
CA GLU A 155 14.70 -2.56 4.41
C GLU A 155 13.87 -1.30 4.26
N ILE A 156 12.67 -1.40 3.69
CA ILE A 156 11.74 -0.28 3.58
C ILE A 156 11.37 0.24 4.97
N VAL A 157 11.02 -0.64 5.91
CA VAL A 157 10.65 -0.25 7.27
C VAL A 157 11.84 0.42 7.98
N ASP A 158 13.04 -0.12 7.83
CA ASP A 158 14.25 0.47 8.42
C ASP A 158 14.56 1.84 7.81
N PHE A 159 14.43 1.99 6.49
CA PHE A 159 14.58 3.26 5.80
C PHE A 159 13.57 4.31 6.28
N VAL A 160 12.31 3.91 6.46
CA VAL A 160 11.25 4.80 6.97
C VAL A 160 11.61 5.29 8.37
N ILE A 161 12.05 4.42 9.26
CA ILE A 161 12.46 4.80 10.62
C ILE A 161 13.66 5.75 10.56
N ALA A 162 14.70 5.43 9.78
CA ALA A 162 15.86 6.29 9.59
C ALA A 162 15.44 7.68 9.07
N THR A 163 14.54 7.72 8.11
CA THR A 163 13.99 8.97 7.55
C THR A 163 13.25 9.80 8.60
N LEU A 164 12.45 9.16 9.46
CA LEU A 164 11.74 9.85 10.55
C LEU A 164 12.72 10.48 11.54
N PHE A 165 13.77 9.76 11.93
CA PHE A 165 14.80 10.28 12.83
C PHE A 165 15.64 11.39 12.18
N ASN A 166 15.98 11.27 10.90
CA ASN A 166 16.69 12.32 10.17
C ASN A 166 15.89 13.62 10.06
N ARG A 167 14.56 13.52 9.89
CA ARG A 167 13.66 14.70 9.94
C ARG A 167 13.63 15.31 11.34
N ALA A 168 13.51 14.46 12.35
CA ALA A 168 13.50 14.86 13.76
C ALA A 168 14.77 15.60 14.18
N MET A 169 15.95 15.10 13.77
CA MET A 169 17.25 15.77 14.03
C MET A 169 17.26 17.21 13.52
N ARG A 170 16.73 17.46 12.31
CA ARG A 170 16.64 18.82 11.74
C ARG A 170 15.70 19.74 12.50
N SER A 171 14.78 19.17 13.28
CA SER A 171 13.75 19.90 14.03
C SER A 171 13.98 19.93 15.54
N GLU A 172 15.07 19.33 16.02
CA GLU A 172 15.42 19.16 17.45
C GLU A 172 14.31 18.54 18.31
N ARG A 173 13.36 17.82 17.69
CA ARG A 173 12.23 17.18 18.35
C ARG A 173 12.22 15.70 18.04
N LYS A 174 11.77 14.89 19.01
CA LYS A 174 11.55 13.45 18.79
C LYS A 174 10.49 13.25 17.67
N PRO A 175 10.67 12.26 16.77
CA PRO A 175 9.65 11.98 15.78
C PRO A 175 8.33 11.60 16.46
N GLN A 176 7.24 12.28 16.11
CA GLN A 176 5.89 11.91 16.53
C GLN A 176 5.34 10.91 15.52
N HIS A 177 5.75 9.65 15.64
CA HIS A 177 5.32 8.59 14.72
C HIS A 177 5.32 7.24 15.42
N VAL A 178 4.30 6.42 15.19
CA VAL A 178 4.16 5.10 15.84
C VAL A 178 5.39 4.21 15.63
N LEU A 179 5.99 4.26 14.43
CA LEU A 179 7.20 3.48 14.11
C LEU A 179 8.47 3.98 14.79
N ALA A 180 8.51 5.21 15.28
CA ALA A 180 9.65 5.75 16.01
C ALA A 180 9.59 5.43 17.52
N ASN A 181 8.46 4.93 18.02
CA ASN A 181 8.31 4.55 19.41
C ASN A 181 9.26 3.40 19.77
N GLY A 182 9.87 3.47 20.96
CA GLY A 182 10.87 2.48 21.41
C GLY A 182 12.28 2.71 20.88
N PHE A 183 12.49 3.66 19.96
CA PHE A 183 13.81 4.00 19.42
C PHE A 183 14.31 5.35 19.92
N HIS A 184 15.64 5.48 20.00
CA HIS A 184 16.33 6.74 20.25
C HIS A 184 17.67 6.77 19.52
N LEU A 185 18.22 7.97 19.35
CA LEU A 185 19.56 8.14 18.79
C LEU A 185 20.61 7.80 19.85
N ALA A 186 21.65 7.10 19.44
CA ALA A 186 22.77 6.75 20.30
C ALA A 186 23.40 8.02 20.87
N THR A 187 23.51 8.08 22.19
CA THR A 187 24.20 9.18 22.87
C THR A 187 25.72 8.98 22.76
N ARG A 188 26.51 10.06 22.75
CA ARG A 188 27.98 10.01 22.73
C ARG A 188 28.58 9.04 23.77
N LYS A 189 27.96 8.95 24.95
CA LYS A 189 28.34 8.00 26.00
C LYS A 189 28.09 6.53 25.61
N GLN A 190 26.96 6.23 24.95
CA GLN A 190 26.63 4.87 24.50
C GLN A 190 27.55 4.40 23.36
N ILE A 191 28.02 5.33 22.53
CA ILE A 191 28.99 5.07 21.47
C ILE A 191 30.37 4.71 22.07
N LEU A 192 30.75 5.34 23.20
CA LEU A 192 32.00 5.03 23.90
C LEU A 192 31.93 3.78 24.79
N ASP A 193 30.80 3.53 25.47
CA ASP A 193 30.69 2.49 26.51
C ASP A 193 30.37 1.08 25.97
N LYS A 194 30.01 0.92 24.68
CA LYS A 194 29.67 -0.39 24.12
C LYS A 194 30.25 -0.60 22.72
N ASN A 195 30.95 -1.73 22.59
CA ASN A 195 30.99 -2.58 21.41
C ASN A 195 29.53 -2.95 21.03
N VAL A 196 28.76 -2.03 20.45
CA VAL A 196 27.39 -2.26 19.94
C VAL A 196 27.49 -3.10 18.66
N TYR A 197 27.95 -4.34 18.80
CA TYR A 197 27.89 -5.36 17.77
C TYR A 197 26.58 -6.13 17.94
N ALA A 198 25.92 -6.40 16.81
CA ALA A 198 24.57 -6.94 16.66
C ALA A 198 23.44 -5.94 17.01
N MET A 199 23.33 -4.86 16.25
CA MET A 199 22.05 -4.13 16.20
C MET A 199 21.02 -5.01 15.47
N GLU A 200 19.90 -5.34 16.13
CA GLU A 200 18.71 -5.94 15.47
C GLU A 200 18.12 -5.03 14.37
N PHE A 201 18.60 -3.79 14.27
CA PHE A 201 18.15 -2.75 13.35
C PHE A 201 19.30 -2.23 12.50
N ASN A 202 19.12 -2.24 11.18
CA ASN A 202 20.17 -1.85 10.23
C ASN A 202 20.30 -0.32 10.07
N ILE A 203 20.12 0.47 11.14
CA ILE A 203 20.11 1.94 11.08
C ILE A 203 21.25 2.49 11.91
N PRO A 204 22.31 3.03 11.29
CA PRO A 204 23.45 3.60 12.00
C PRO A 204 23.02 4.66 13.03
N GLY A 205 23.57 4.55 14.24
CA GLY A 205 23.31 5.50 15.32
C GLY A 205 21.91 5.41 15.93
N LEU A 206 21.09 4.42 15.58
CA LEU A 206 19.80 4.18 16.21
C LEU A 206 19.88 3.03 17.22
N VAL A 207 19.30 3.24 18.40
CA VAL A 207 19.24 2.24 19.47
C VAL A 207 17.78 1.92 19.78
N SER A 208 17.45 0.62 19.79
CA SER A 208 16.18 0.14 20.33
C SER A 208 16.27 0.08 21.85
N GLN A 209 15.48 0.92 22.53
CA GLN A 209 15.31 0.86 23.99
C GLN A 209 14.22 -0.15 24.37
N PHE A 210 13.17 -0.22 23.56
CA PHE A 210 12.04 -1.11 23.76
C PHE A 210 11.59 -1.72 22.42
N PRO A 211 11.16 -2.99 22.41
CA PRO A 211 10.63 -3.62 21.20
C PRO A 211 9.43 -2.84 20.64
N ASN A 212 9.45 -2.56 19.35
CA ASN A 212 8.31 -1.98 18.65
C ASN A 212 7.55 -3.07 17.87
N HIS A 213 6.43 -3.51 18.42
CA HIS A 213 5.61 -4.58 17.83
C HIS A 213 5.00 -4.19 16.48
N HIS A 214 4.74 -2.90 16.22
CA HIS A 214 4.27 -2.43 14.91
C HIS A 214 5.34 -2.60 13.84
N VAL A 215 6.59 -2.27 14.18
CA VAL A 215 7.74 -2.50 13.30
C VAL A 215 7.91 -4.00 13.04
N ALA A 216 7.86 -4.83 14.07
CA ALA A 216 7.95 -6.28 13.91
C ALA A 216 6.81 -6.86 13.04
N ALA A 217 5.59 -6.33 13.15
CA ALA A 217 4.45 -6.73 12.33
C ALA A 217 4.63 -6.31 10.85
N LEU A 218 5.07 -5.08 10.60
CA LEU A 218 5.29 -4.57 9.24
C LEU A 218 6.41 -5.28 8.47
N LYS A 219 7.34 -5.92 9.18
CA LYS A 219 8.45 -6.71 8.60
C LYS A 219 8.07 -8.15 8.22
N LYS A 220 6.86 -8.61 8.56
CA LYS A 220 6.38 -9.99 8.37
C LYS A 220 5.14 -10.04 7.45
N ALA A 221 4.70 -11.25 7.11
CA ALA A 221 3.41 -11.45 6.46
C ALA A 221 2.27 -10.87 7.34
N PRO A 222 1.22 -10.28 6.74
CA PRO A 222 0.94 -10.20 5.30
C PRO A 222 1.60 -9.01 4.57
N TRP A 223 2.40 -8.18 5.24
CA TRP A 223 3.02 -6.98 4.65
C TRP A 223 4.11 -7.30 3.63
N THR A 224 4.88 -8.37 3.86
CA THR A 224 5.85 -8.89 2.89
C THR A 224 5.18 -9.35 1.60
N ASP A 225 4.02 -9.99 1.72
CA ASP A 225 3.26 -10.51 0.57
C ASP A 225 2.58 -9.39 -0.20
N LEU A 226 2.13 -8.36 0.52
CA LEU A 226 1.64 -7.11 -0.06
C LEU A 226 2.72 -6.46 -0.94
N LEU A 227 3.95 -6.32 -0.45
CA LEU A 227 5.05 -5.78 -1.25
C LEU A 227 5.30 -6.63 -2.50
N GLY A 228 5.30 -7.96 -2.38
CA GLY A 228 5.42 -8.88 -3.51
C GLY A 228 4.30 -8.72 -4.56
N LEU A 229 3.11 -8.28 -4.14
CA LEU A 229 1.99 -8.00 -5.04
C LEU A 229 2.19 -6.69 -5.84
N LEU A 230 2.88 -5.71 -5.28
CA LEU A 230 3.11 -4.39 -5.89
C LEU A 230 4.18 -4.40 -6.99
N GLY A 231 5.15 -5.31 -6.91
CA GLY A 231 6.20 -5.47 -7.91
C GLY A 231 7.18 -4.28 -7.94
N VAL A 232 7.63 -3.89 -9.14
CA VAL A 232 8.76 -2.95 -9.33
C VAL A 232 8.55 -1.57 -8.67
N SER A 233 7.31 -1.06 -8.60
CA SER A 233 7.01 0.21 -7.94
C SER A 233 6.59 0.03 -6.47
N GLY A 234 6.79 -1.16 -5.91
CA GLY A 234 6.34 -1.51 -4.57
C GLY A 234 7.01 -0.71 -3.48
N ASP A 235 8.32 -0.51 -3.60
CA ASP A 235 9.12 0.21 -2.61
C ASP A 235 8.60 1.64 -2.42
N ASP A 236 8.41 2.36 -3.53
CA ASP A 236 7.89 3.73 -3.51
C ASP A 236 6.51 3.86 -2.88
N ILE A 237 5.61 2.93 -3.24
CA ILE A 237 4.24 2.92 -2.73
C ILE A 237 4.26 2.62 -1.23
N MET A 238 5.08 1.66 -0.79
CA MET A 238 5.22 1.30 0.62
C MET A 238 5.89 2.41 1.45
N ILE A 239 6.94 3.05 0.93
CA ILE A 239 7.59 4.20 1.55
C ILE A 239 6.60 5.34 1.74
N ARG A 240 5.80 5.67 0.71
CA ARG A 240 4.76 6.71 0.79
C ARG A 240 3.67 6.34 1.79
N LEU A 241 3.20 5.09 1.75
CA LEU A 241 2.19 4.57 2.66
C LEU A 241 2.64 4.70 4.13
N LEU A 242 3.91 4.41 4.43
CA LEU A 242 4.43 4.46 5.79
C LEU A 242 4.86 5.85 6.27
N LEU A 243 5.24 6.77 5.37
CA LEU A 243 5.70 8.11 5.74
C LEU A 243 4.60 9.19 5.71
N ASP A 244 3.62 9.07 4.82
CA ASP A 244 2.64 10.14 4.56
C ASP A 244 1.21 9.77 4.97
N CYS A 245 0.96 8.49 5.26
CA CYS A 245 -0.35 8.00 5.64
C CYS A 245 -0.35 7.46 7.07
N ALA A 246 -1.50 7.55 7.72
CA ALA A 246 -1.80 6.76 8.89
C ALA A 246 -2.48 5.46 8.47
N ILE A 247 -2.13 4.35 9.11
CA ILE A 247 -2.64 3.02 8.77
C ILE A 247 -3.34 2.47 10.00
N PHE A 248 -4.59 2.08 9.81
CA PHE A 248 -5.47 1.57 10.86
C PHE A 248 -5.91 0.16 10.50
N SER A 249 -5.50 -0.82 11.30
CA SER A 249 -5.91 -2.21 11.10
C SER A 249 -7.14 -2.50 11.95
N CYS A 250 -8.09 -3.24 11.38
CA CYS A 250 -9.33 -3.59 12.06
C CYS A 250 -9.08 -4.69 13.10
N VAL A 251 -9.51 -4.46 14.34
CA VAL A 251 -9.51 -5.46 15.41
C VAL A 251 -10.80 -6.29 15.37
N ASP A 252 -11.93 -5.59 15.24
CA ASP A 252 -13.27 -6.16 15.28
C ASP A 252 -14.16 -5.46 14.25
N GLU A 253 -14.51 -6.21 13.20
CA GLU A 253 -15.33 -5.73 12.08
C GLU A 253 -16.75 -5.37 12.53
N ASN A 254 -17.28 -6.08 13.54
CA ASN A 254 -18.63 -5.83 14.05
C ASN A 254 -18.70 -4.53 14.84
N LYS A 255 -17.61 -4.19 15.54
CA LYS A 255 -17.52 -2.98 16.37
C LYS A 255 -16.90 -1.79 15.64
N SER A 256 -16.44 -1.99 14.39
CA SER A 256 -15.65 -0.98 13.67
C SER A 256 -14.50 -0.44 14.53
N ALA A 257 -13.85 -1.32 15.28
CA ALA A 257 -12.76 -0.97 16.18
C ALA A 257 -11.42 -1.12 15.45
N PHE A 258 -10.62 -0.05 15.43
CA PHE A 258 -9.35 -0.01 14.74
C PHE A 258 -8.21 0.35 15.68
N TYR A 259 -7.02 -0.15 15.38
CA TYR A 259 -5.78 0.28 16.02
C TYR A 259 -4.80 0.79 14.97
N GLN A 260 -4.04 1.81 15.33
CA GLN A 260 -3.06 2.41 14.44
C GLN A 260 -1.77 1.59 14.44
N ILE A 261 -1.22 1.33 13.26
CA ILE A 261 0.06 0.62 13.10
C ILE A 261 1.16 1.48 12.49
N SER A 262 0.80 2.57 11.82
CA SER A 262 1.71 3.55 11.25
C SER A 262 1.04 4.91 11.17
N GLY A 263 1.83 5.97 11.04
CA GLY A 263 1.38 7.35 11.02
C GLY A 263 1.77 8.13 12.28
N MET A 264 1.38 9.41 12.25
CA MET A 264 1.51 10.36 13.36
C MET A 264 0.63 9.96 14.55
#